data_AF-A0A1F9W989-F1
#
_entry.id   AF-A0A1F9W989-F1
#
_cell.length_a   1.000
_cell.length_b   1.000
_cell.length_c   1.000
_cell.angle_alpha   90.00
_cell.angle_beta   90.00
_cell.angle_gamma   90.00
#
_symmetry.space_group_name_H-M   'P 1'
#
loop_
_entity.id
_entity.type
_entity.pdbx_description
1 polymer ?
#
loop_
_entity_poly.entity_id
_entity_poly.type
_entity_poly.pdbx_seq_one_letter_code
_entity_poly.pdbx_strand_id
1 'polypeptide(L)'
;MNRRWRFQLGALGIMGACGLLPLVAEAVTGSHNMSSRAPGGQVCIVCHAPHGVPKSPLLWNHELSIVNYSWSDWTKTTGDTTLPTNIQSWSGSTKMCLSCHDGTVALGALADGTVFNSSKMTGHNLITTLSGDMKGNHPVAVPYPYNRVKNTYNGITTGDLALTSGWVATPTKVKIYSDAAGGANNRGIECSSCHDPHGTTNPNYLRDSTSGSAICLNCHTK
;
A
#
# COMPACT_ATOMS: atom_id res chain seq x y z
N MET A 1 -25.66 -46.05 -65.86
CA MET A 1 -26.12 -46.06 -64.45
C MET A 1 -24.92 -45.74 -63.56
N ASN A 2 -24.75 -44.46 -63.24
CA ASN A 2 -23.75 -43.94 -62.31
C ASN A 2 -24.03 -42.44 -62.18
N ARG A 3 -24.34 -41.93 -60.98
CA ARG A 3 -23.65 -40.76 -60.43
C ARG A 3 -24.14 -40.41 -59.03
N ARG A 4 -23.12 -40.08 -58.25
CA ARG A 4 -23.07 -39.74 -56.85
C ARG A 4 -23.23 -38.22 -56.66
N TRP A 5 -23.85 -37.87 -55.53
CA TRP A 5 -23.56 -36.75 -54.61
C TRP A 5 -24.06 -35.33 -54.93
N ARG A 6 -24.80 -34.79 -53.97
CA ARG A 6 -24.64 -33.44 -53.36
C ARG A 6 -25.59 -33.29 -52.16
N PHE A 7 -25.06 -33.21 -50.95
CA PHE A 7 -25.76 -32.61 -49.80
C PHE A 7 -24.88 -31.48 -49.27
N GLN A 8 -25.38 -30.25 -49.41
CA GLN A 8 -24.82 -29.07 -48.76
C GLN A 8 -25.45 -28.94 -47.37
N LEU A 9 -24.62 -28.91 -46.33
CA LEU A 9 -25.00 -28.52 -44.97
C LEU A 9 -24.93 -26.99 -44.88
N GLY A 10 -26.07 -26.34 -44.66
CA GLY A 10 -26.13 -24.94 -44.25
C GLY A 10 -26.08 -24.84 -42.73
N ALA A 11 -24.97 -24.36 -42.18
CA ALA A 11 -24.89 -23.94 -40.78
C ALA A 11 -24.99 -22.40 -40.73
N LEU A 12 -26.12 -21.89 -40.23
CA LEU A 12 -26.27 -20.48 -39.88
C LEU A 12 -25.37 -20.18 -38.66
N GLY A 13 -24.34 -19.38 -38.86
CA GLY A 13 -23.50 -18.84 -37.80
C GLY A 13 -24.21 -17.70 -37.07
N ILE A 14 -24.48 -17.88 -35.78
CA ILE A 14 -24.85 -16.80 -34.86
C ILE A 14 -23.53 -16.18 -34.38
N MET A 15 -23.11 -15.07 -34.98
CA MET A 15 -22.08 -14.20 -34.38
C MET A 15 -22.71 -13.40 -33.24
N GLY A 16 -22.56 -13.92 -32.02
CA GLY A 16 -22.80 -13.14 -30.81
C GLY A 16 -21.72 -12.07 -30.69
N ALA A 17 -22.10 -10.81 -30.86
CA ALA A 17 -21.24 -9.67 -30.53
C ALA A 17 -21.01 -9.66 -29.02
N CYS A 18 -19.90 -10.24 -28.58
CA CYS A 18 -19.40 -10.10 -27.23
C CYS A 18 -18.96 -8.63 -27.08
N GLY A 19 -19.83 -7.81 -26.49
CA GLY A 19 -19.53 -6.44 -26.14
C GLY A 19 -18.29 -6.42 -25.25
N LEU A 20 -17.20 -5.90 -25.80
CA LEU A 20 -16.00 -5.55 -25.05
C LEU A 20 -16.38 -4.42 -24.08
N LEU A 21 -16.85 -4.77 -22.89
CA LEU A 21 -16.73 -3.86 -21.77
C LEU A 21 -15.24 -3.58 -21.61
N PRO A 22 -14.78 -2.32 -21.66
CA PRO A 22 -13.38 -2.03 -21.44
C PRO A 22 -13.02 -2.58 -20.07
N LEU A 23 -12.06 -3.50 -20.05
CA LEU A 23 -11.36 -3.89 -18.84
C LEU A 23 -10.78 -2.58 -18.29
N VAL A 24 -11.40 -2.01 -17.27
CA VAL A 24 -10.76 -0.97 -16.47
C VAL A 24 -9.60 -1.68 -15.78
N ALA A 25 -8.46 -1.74 -16.44
CA ALA A 25 -7.20 -1.86 -15.74
C ALA A 25 -7.25 -0.76 -14.68
N GLU A 26 -7.18 -1.12 -13.40
CA GLU A 26 -7.07 -0.15 -12.31
C GLU A 26 -5.88 0.75 -12.64
N ALA A 27 -6.17 1.92 -13.20
CA ALA A 27 -5.13 2.80 -13.69
C ALA A 27 -4.47 3.40 -12.46
N VAL A 28 -3.17 3.15 -12.29
CA VAL A 28 -2.40 3.93 -11.34
C VAL A 28 -2.39 5.37 -11.85
N THR A 29 -2.87 6.29 -11.02
CA THR A 29 -3.01 7.71 -11.38
C THR A 29 -1.97 8.58 -10.66
N GLY A 30 -1.82 9.82 -11.13
CA GLY A 30 -0.92 10.80 -10.53
C GLY A 30 0.56 10.43 -10.64
N SER A 31 1.38 10.89 -9.68
CA SER A 31 2.82 10.68 -9.61
C SER A 31 3.26 9.22 -9.45
N HIS A 32 2.37 8.33 -9.01
CA HIS A 32 2.64 6.88 -9.01
C HIS A 32 2.38 6.24 -10.38
N ASN A 33 1.85 6.97 -11.36
CA ASN A 33 1.82 6.52 -12.75
C ASN A 33 3.24 6.57 -13.33
N MET A 34 4.01 5.51 -13.07
CA MET A 34 5.42 5.38 -13.43
C MET A 34 5.65 5.17 -14.94
N SER A 35 4.63 5.31 -15.80
CA SER A 35 4.76 5.10 -17.26
C SER A 35 5.89 5.89 -17.91
N SER A 36 6.14 7.12 -17.45
CA SER A 36 7.22 7.97 -17.98
C SER A 36 8.62 7.62 -17.45
N ARG A 37 8.70 6.80 -16.41
CA ARG A 37 9.94 6.45 -15.70
C ARG A 37 10.32 4.98 -15.86
N ALA A 38 9.36 4.11 -16.16
CA ALA A 38 9.53 2.66 -16.29
C ALA A 38 9.81 2.25 -17.75
N PRO A 39 10.67 1.24 -17.99
CA PRO A 39 10.95 0.74 -19.33
C PRO A 39 9.70 0.24 -20.04
N GLY A 40 9.48 0.72 -21.26
CA GLY A 40 8.33 0.34 -22.08
C GLY A 40 6.97 0.78 -21.52
N GLY A 41 6.93 1.75 -20.61
CA GLY A 41 5.68 2.26 -20.03
C GLY A 41 5.00 1.30 -19.06
N GLN A 42 5.72 0.28 -18.57
CA GLN A 42 5.18 -0.72 -17.65
C GLN A 42 4.94 -0.11 -16.26
N VAL A 43 3.76 0.45 -16.03
CA VAL A 43 3.44 1.20 -14.81
C VAL A 43 3.60 0.37 -13.54
N CYS A 44 3.19 -0.90 -13.58
CA CYS A 44 3.18 -1.75 -12.41
C CYS A 44 4.54 -2.35 -12.07
N ILE A 45 5.48 -2.47 -13.03
CA ILE A 45 6.71 -3.25 -12.84
C ILE A 45 7.63 -2.66 -11.78
N VAL A 46 7.49 -1.36 -11.50
CA VAL A 46 8.28 -0.69 -10.46
C VAL A 46 7.88 -1.18 -9.07
N CYS A 47 6.59 -1.46 -8.87
CA CYS A 47 6.06 -1.86 -7.57
C CYS A 47 5.81 -3.38 -7.47
N HIS A 48 5.40 -4.02 -8.56
CA HIS A 48 4.94 -5.40 -8.60
C HIS A 48 5.69 -6.21 -9.64
N ALA A 49 6.17 -7.39 -9.24
CA ALA A 49 6.87 -8.32 -10.08
C ALA A 49 5.85 -9.30 -10.63
N PRO A 50 5.85 -9.56 -11.95
CA PRO A 50 5.03 -10.62 -12.54
C PRO A 50 5.39 -12.01 -11.98
N HIS A 51 6.67 -12.23 -11.67
CA HIS A 51 7.21 -13.48 -11.15
C HIS A 51 8.58 -13.27 -10.47
N GLY A 52 9.06 -14.29 -9.75
CA GLY A 52 10.49 -14.44 -9.43
C GLY A 52 11.01 -13.63 -8.25
N VAL A 53 10.20 -12.77 -7.63
CA VAL A 53 10.56 -12.12 -6.37
C VAL A 53 10.30 -13.06 -5.17
N PRO A 54 11.13 -12.99 -4.11
CA PRO A 54 10.87 -13.70 -2.86
C PRO A 54 9.46 -13.39 -2.34
N LYS A 55 8.87 -14.32 -1.57
CA LYS A 55 7.50 -14.22 -1.02
C LYS A 55 7.31 -12.96 -0.16
N SER A 56 7.09 -11.82 -0.80
CA SER A 56 6.55 -10.63 -0.15
C SER A 56 5.04 -10.65 -0.30
N PRO A 57 4.31 -10.00 0.63
CA PRO A 57 2.94 -9.61 0.33
C PRO A 57 2.96 -8.80 -0.97
N LEU A 58 2.13 -9.18 -1.95
CA LEU A 58 1.90 -8.46 -3.21
C LEU A 58 3.01 -8.53 -4.29
N LEU A 59 3.96 -9.47 -4.21
CA LEU A 59 5.04 -9.59 -5.21
C LEU A 59 5.81 -8.26 -5.41
N TRP A 60 6.23 -7.63 -4.31
CA TRP A 60 6.92 -6.35 -4.32
C TRP A 60 8.23 -6.42 -5.12
N ASN A 61 8.39 -5.52 -6.09
CA ASN A 61 9.50 -5.55 -7.04
C ASN A 61 10.52 -4.42 -6.86
N HIS A 62 10.36 -3.56 -5.85
CA HIS A 62 11.28 -2.46 -5.63
C HIS A 62 12.32 -2.83 -4.56
N GLU A 63 13.56 -2.39 -4.72
CA GLU A 63 14.61 -2.58 -3.71
C GLU A 63 14.15 -1.99 -2.37
N LEU A 64 14.18 -2.77 -1.28
CA LEU A 64 13.82 -2.27 0.04
C LEU A 64 14.96 -1.43 0.62
N SER A 65 14.60 -0.34 1.29
CA SER A 65 15.56 0.42 2.07
C SER A 65 16.10 -0.40 3.24
N ILE A 66 17.32 -0.08 3.67
CA ILE A 66 17.96 -0.64 4.87
C ILE A 66 17.96 0.36 6.04
N VAL A 67 17.34 1.53 5.86
CA VAL A 67 17.25 2.57 6.89
C VAL A 67 16.36 2.10 8.03
N ASN A 68 16.84 2.30 9.26
CA ASN A 68 16.02 2.18 10.46
C ASN A 68 15.26 3.49 10.67
N TYR A 69 13.98 3.40 11.02
CA TYR A 69 13.13 4.57 11.20
C TYR A 69 12.79 4.78 12.65
N SER A 70 12.73 6.02 13.09
CA SER A 70 12.32 6.40 14.43
C SER A 70 11.64 7.76 14.42
N TRP A 71 10.99 8.13 15.52
CA TRP A 71 10.42 9.44 15.72
C TRP A 71 11.27 10.20 16.75
N SER A 72 11.95 11.27 16.33
CA SER A 72 12.80 12.04 17.24
C SER A 72 12.02 12.99 18.16
N ASP A 73 10.78 13.30 17.84
CA ASP A 73 9.88 14.11 18.65
C ASP A 73 9.21 13.31 19.78
N TRP A 74 8.94 12.02 19.57
CA TRP A 74 8.28 11.14 20.54
C TRP A 74 8.74 9.69 20.42
N THR A 75 8.86 8.97 21.54
CA THR A 75 9.13 7.51 21.54
C THR A 75 7.90 6.67 21.85
N LYS A 76 6.83 7.31 22.32
CA LYS A 76 5.54 6.70 22.64
C LYS A 76 4.39 7.65 22.31
N THR A 77 3.22 7.07 22.03
CA THR A 77 1.97 7.83 21.96
C THR A 77 1.45 8.21 23.36
N THR A 78 0.49 9.12 23.44
CA THR A 78 -0.23 9.44 24.70
C THR A 78 -0.91 8.21 25.32
N GLY A 79 -1.30 7.23 24.51
CA GLY A 79 -1.86 5.96 24.97
C GLY A 79 -0.80 4.95 25.45
N ASP A 80 0.46 5.37 25.63
CA ASP A 80 1.61 4.54 26.04
C ASP A 80 2.04 3.46 25.02
N THR A 81 1.54 3.53 23.78
CA THR A 81 2.02 2.66 22.68
C THR A 81 3.43 3.08 22.29
N THR A 82 4.41 2.19 22.40
CA THR A 82 5.79 2.40 21.95
C THR A 82 5.86 2.53 20.43
N LEU A 83 6.62 3.50 19.93
CA LEU A 83 6.80 3.69 18.49
C LEU A 83 7.86 2.73 17.91
N PRO A 84 7.67 2.24 16.67
CA PRO A 84 8.60 1.33 16.02
C PRO A 84 10.01 1.89 15.87
N THR A 85 11.01 1.01 15.88
CA THR A 85 12.38 1.33 15.41
C THR A 85 12.87 0.42 14.29
N ASN A 86 12.17 -0.69 14.01
CA ASN A 86 12.62 -1.79 13.15
C ASN A 86 11.60 -2.14 12.05
N ILE A 87 10.90 -1.14 11.49
CA ILE A 87 9.83 -1.32 10.47
C ILE A 87 10.28 -2.20 9.29
N GLN A 88 11.57 -2.18 8.92
CA GLN A 88 12.09 -3.02 7.83
C GLN A 88 11.90 -4.52 8.06
N SER A 89 11.94 -4.95 9.33
CA SER A 89 11.76 -6.36 9.70
C SER A 89 10.32 -6.85 9.62
N TRP A 90 9.36 -5.96 9.38
CA TRP A 90 7.93 -6.27 9.44
C TRP A 90 7.32 -6.50 8.07
N SER A 91 6.12 -7.10 8.05
CA SER A 91 5.43 -7.47 6.80
C SER A 91 4.48 -6.39 6.26
N GLY A 92 4.40 -5.24 6.94
CA GLY A 92 3.52 -4.13 6.61
C GLY A 92 3.90 -3.34 5.36
N SER A 93 2.93 -2.62 4.78
CA SER A 93 3.14 -1.83 3.56
C SER A 93 4.04 -0.59 3.75
N THR A 94 4.22 -0.09 4.98
CA THR A 94 5.01 1.12 5.24
C THR A 94 6.43 1.01 4.69
N LYS A 95 7.10 -0.13 4.87
CA LYS A 95 8.47 -0.31 4.34
C LYS A 95 8.55 -0.24 2.82
N MET A 96 7.48 -0.62 2.12
CA MET A 96 7.35 -0.53 0.66
C MET A 96 7.22 0.94 0.22
N CYS A 97 6.51 1.77 1.00
CA CYS A 97 6.45 3.20 0.73
C CYS A 97 7.80 3.86 0.98
N LEU A 98 8.42 3.52 2.11
CA LEU A 98 9.68 4.12 2.54
C LEU A 98 10.86 3.74 1.64
N SER A 99 10.82 2.61 0.96
CA SER A 99 11.81 2.26 -0.06
C SER A 99 11.83 3.18 -1.28
N CYS A 100 10.88 4.11 -1.41
CA CYS A 100 11.01 5.26 -2.31
C CYS A 100 11.15 6.54 -1.49
N HIS A 101 10.23 6.73 -0.54
CA HIS A 101 9.97 8.01 0.13
C HIS A 101 10.96 8.38 1.23
N ASP A 102 11.93 7.54 1.56
CA ASP A 102 13.06 7.91 2.41
C ASP A 102 14.25 8.49 1.63
N GLY A 103 14.18 8.49 0.28
CA GLY A 103 15.17 9.09 -0.59
C GLY A 103 16.51 8.35 -0.66
N THR A 104 16.62 7.16 -0.08
CA THR A 104 17.89 6.40 -0.05
C THR A 104 18.04 5.43 -1.22
N VAL A 105 16.94 4.85 -1.69
CA VAL A 105 16.88 3.93 -2.82
C VAL A 105 16.47 4.68 -4.09
N ALA A 106 17.02 4.27 -5.24
CA ALA A 106 16.70 4.88 -6.52
C ALA A 106 15.31 4.43 -7.02
N LEU A 107 14.59 5.33 -7.69
CA LEU A 107 13.21 5.12 -8.16
C LEU A 107 13.03 3.96 -9.13
N GLY A 108 14.09 3.57 -9.85
CA GLY A 108 14.07 2.42 -10.75
C GLY A 108 14.91 1.24 -10.27
N ALA A 109 15.25 1.19 -8.98
CA ALA A 109 15.95 0.07 -8.39
C ALA A 109 14.96 -1.05 -8.05
N LEU A 110 15.08 -2.17 -8.76
CA LEU A 110 14.23 -3.33 -8.59
C LEU A 110 14.82 -4.31 -7.57
N ALA A 111 13.96 -5.17 -7.02
CA ALA A 111 14.30 -6.17 -6.02
C ALA A 111 15.32 -7.22 -6.51
N ASP A 112 15.51 -7.35 -7.83
CA ASP A 112 16.51 -8.22 -8.44
C ASP A 112 17.89 -7.55 -8.64
N GLY A 113 18.03 -6.28 -8.23
CA GLY A 113 19.26 -5.48 -8.37
C GLY A 113 19.35 -4.68 -9.67
N THR A 114 18.38 -4.80 -10.57
CA THR A 114 18.31 -3.97 -11.78
C THR A 114 18.06 -2.52 -11.42
N VAL A 115 18.77 -1.57 -12.03
CA VAL A 115 18.52 -0.13 -11.87
C VAL A 115 18.31 0.52 -13.24
N PHE A 116 17.07 0.82 -13.60
CA PHE A 116 16.76 1.53 -14.86
C PHE A 116 16.60 3.05 -14.69
N ASN A 117 16.49 3.53 -13.45
CA ASN A 117 16.43 4.95 -13.11
C ASN A 117 17.14 5.19 -11.78
N SER A 118 18.19 6.00 -11.79
CA SER A 118 19.03 6.31 -10.63
C SER A 118 18.56 7.53 -9.82
N SER A 119 17.48 8.20 -10.25
CA SER A 119 16.90 9.34 -9.52
C SER A 119 16.35 8.89 -8.17
N LYS A 120 16.47 9.73 -7.15
CA LYS A 120 15.92 9.46 -5.81
C LYS A 120 14.81 10.44 -5.47
N MET A 121 13.97 10.10 -4.50
CA MET A 121 12.94 11.01 -4.00
C MET A 121 13.58 12.22 -3.31
N THR A 122 13.04 13.39 -3.59
CA THR A 122 13.50 14.67 -3.04
C THR A 122 12.32 15.62 -2.79
N GLY A 123 12.59 16.71 -2.08
CA GLY A 123 11.61 17.76 -1.81
C GLY A 123 10.41 17.26 -0.99
N HIS A 124 9.22 17.75 -1.30
CA HIS A 124 7.99 17.45 -0.55
C HIS A 124 7.55 15.98 -0.59
N ASN A 125 8.13 15.17 -1.49
CA ASN A 125 7.83 13.75 -1.55
C ASN A 125 8.75 12.90 -0.65
N LEU A 126 9.76 13.52 -0.04
CA LEU A 126 10.61 12.89 0.96
C LEU A 126 9.88 12.93 2.32
N ILE A 127 9.49 11.77 2.84
CA ILE A 127 8.65 11.64 4.05
C ILE A 127 9.52 11.62 5.33
N THR A 128 10.77 11.20 5.20
CA THR A 128 11.71 11.01 6.33
C THR A 128 12.99 11.76 6.05
N THR A 129 13.81 12.00 7.07
CA THR A 129 15.21 12.34 6.80
C THR A 129 15.92 11.14 6.16
N LEU A 130 17.07 11.36 5.53
CA LEU A 130 17.91 10.27 5.01
C LEU A 130 18.42 9.33 6.12
N SER A 131 18.37 9.77 7.38
CA SER A 131 18.69 8.96 8.56
C SER A 131 17.48 8.24 9.16
N GLY A 132 16.31 8.34 8.52
CA GLY A 132 15.08 7.66 8.94
C GLY A 132 14.28 8.35 10.04
N ASP A 133 14.53 9.64 10.32
CA ASP A 133 13.70 10.37 11.29
C ASP A 133 12.33 10.70 10.67
N MET A 134 11.29 10.23 11.34
CA MET A 134 9.87 10.33 11.00
C MET A 134 9.19 11.50 11.73
N LYS A 135 9.93 12.36 12.44
CA LYS A 135 9.39 13.52 13.16
C LYS A 135 8.29 14.25 12.39
N GLY A 136 7.19 14.55 13.09
CA GLY A 136 6.02 15.23 12.52
C GLY A 136 5.10 14.33 11.67
N ASN A 137 5.47 13.09 11.38
CA ASN A 137 4.57 12.13 10.72
C ASN A 137 3.71 11.40 11.75
N HIS A 138 2.48 11.07 11.34
CA HIS A 138 1.62 10.20 12.12
C HIS A 138 2.26 8.82 12.33
N PRO A 139 2.21 8.23 13.53
CA PRO A 139 2.69 6.88 13.77
C PRO A 139 2.08 5.86 12.81
N VAL A 140 2.93 5.02 12.22
CA VAL A 140 2.54 3.92 11.33
C VAL A 140 3.24 2.65 11.79
N ALA A 141 2.74 1.51 11.33
CA ALA A 141 3.14 0.19 11.79
C ALA A 141 2.96 -0.01 13.32
N VAL A 142 1.95 0.65 13.87
CA VAL A 142 1.51 0.55 15.27
C VAL A 142 0.14 -0.14 15.35
N PRO A 143 -0.21 -0.76 16.49
CA PRO A 143 -1.50 -1.39 16.67
C PRO A 143 -2.67 -0.39 16.64
N TYR A 144 -3.78 -0.83 16.07
CA TYR A 144 -5.05 -0.13 16.04
C TYR A 144 -6.04 -0.84 16.97
N PRO A 145 -6.73 -0.16 17.90
CA PRO A 145 -7.67 -0.77 18.82
C PRO A 145 -8.99 -1.16 18.13
N TYR A 146 -8.89 -2.08 17.16
CA TYR A 146 -10.00 -2.60 16.38
C TYR A 146 -11.06 -3.22 17.31
N ASN A 147 -12.33 -3.04 16.97
CA ASN A 147 -13.47 -3.37 17.82
C ASN A 147 -13.42 -2.75 19.21
N ARG A 148 -12.65 -1.65 19.40
CA ARG A 148 -12.39 -1.00 20.69
C ARG A 148 -11.72 -1.93 21.71
N VAL A 149 -10.92 -2.88 21.23
CA VAL A 149 -10.12 -3.79 22.06
C VAL A 149 -8.65 -3.51 21.82
N LYS A 150 -7.84 -3.53 22.89
CA LYS A 150 -6.38 -3.45 22.79
C LYS A 150 -5.89 -4.54 21.83
N ASN A 151 -5.01 -4.16 20.91
CA ASN A 151 -4.51 -5.01 19.85
C ASN A 151 -2.99 -5.16 19.95
N THR A 152 -2.47 -6.15 19.26
CA THR A 152 -1.04 -6.27 18.97
C THR A 152 -0.83 -6.09 17.48
N TYR A 153 0.29 -5.51 17.08
CA TYR A 153 0.67 -5.44 15.69
C TYR A 153 2.19 -5.38 15.57
N ASN A 154 2.77 -6.34 14.84
CA ASN A 154 4.21 -6.55 14.73
C ASN A 154 4.92 -6.62 16.11
N GLY A 155 4.26 -7.25 17.09
CA GLY A 155 4.79 -7.38 18.45
C GLY A 155 4.67 -6.13 19.33
N ILE A 156 4.11 -5.02 18.82
CA ILE A 156 3.78 -3.84 19.62
C ILE A 156 2.34 -3.95 20.11
N THR A 157 2.11 -3.74 21.39
CA THR A 157 0.77 -3.72 21.99
C THR A 157 0.22 -2.31 22.05
N THR A 158 -1.10 -2.18 21.92
CA THR A 158 -1.81 -0.96 22.31
C THR A 158 -1.45 -0.68 23.78
N GLY A 159 -0.90 0.49 24.05
CA GLY A 159 -0.41 0.83 25.37
C GLY A 159 -1.51 0.91 26.43
N ASP A 160 -1.10 0.89 27.69
CA ASP A 160 -2.04 0.68 28.79
C ASP A 160 -2.96 1.85 29.08
N LEU A 161 -2.54 3.05 28.69
CA LEU A 161 -3.28 4.30 28.85
C LEU A 161 -4.22 4.59 27.66
N ALA A 162 -4.26 3.71 26.65
CA ALA A 162 -5.12 3.91 25.50
C ALA A 162 -6.61 3.77 25.87
N LEU A 163 -7.36 4.86 25.75
CA LEU A 163 -8.81 4.88 25.91
C LEU A 163 -9.48 4.33 24.63
N THR A 164 -9.78 3.03 24.60
CA THR A 164 -10.35 2.38 23.41
C THR A 164 -11.77 2.88 23.05
N SER A 165 -12.49 3.48 24.00
CA SER A 165 -13.77 4.15 23.75
C SER A 165 -13.64 5.35 22.81
N GLY A 166 -12.47 5.99 22.76
CA GLY A 166 -12.14 7.12 21.89
C GLY A 166 -11.88 6.75 20.42
N TRP A 167 -12.12 5.49 20.05
CA TRP A 167 -11.84 4.95 18.73
C TRP A 167 -13.10 4.45 18.04
N VAL A 168 -13.13 4.60 16.72
CA VAL A 168 -14.10 3.95 15.85
C VAL A 168 -13.86 2.45 15.90
N ALA A 169 -14.89 1.64 16.16
CA ALA A 169 -14.70 0.20 16.32
C ALA A 169 -14.21 -0.47 15.02
N THR A 170 -14.79 -0.08 13.89
CA THR A 170 -14.52 -0.69 12.58
C THR A 170 -14.52 0.40 11.50
N PRO A 171 -13.36 0.99 11.19
CA PRO A 171 -13.26 1.96 10.11
C PRO A 171 -13.59 1.33 8.75
N THR A 172 -14.35 2.04 7.92
CA THR A 172 -14.80 1.53 6.61
C THR A 172 -14.18 2.22 5.41
N LYS A 173 -13.68 3.46 5.58
CA LYS A 173 -13.05 4.24 4.50
C LYS A 173 -11.53 4.18 4.48
N VAL A 174 -10.92 3.64 5.52
CA VAL A 174 -9.46 3.41 5.63
C VAL A 174 -9.19 1.91 5.71
N LYS A 175 -7.97 1.49 5.35
CA LYS A 175 -7.58 0.09 5.49
C LYS A 175 -6.99 -0.18 6.86
N ILE A 176 -7.41 -1.26 7.50
CA ILE A 176 -6.80 -1.79 8.72
C ILE A 176 -6.10 -3.09 8.37
N TYR A 177 -4.84 -3.22 8.74
CA TYR A 177 -3.98 -4.35 8.40
C TYR A 177 -3.98 -5.39 9.51
N SER A 178 -3.71 -6.65 9.16
CA SER A 178 -3.26 -7.66 10.12
C SER A 178 -1.83 -8.06 9.83
N ASP A 179 -1.09 -8.33 10.89
CA ASP A 179 0.26 -8.86 10.79
C ASP A 179 0.23 -10.39 10.56
N ALA A 180 1.43 -10.98 10.54
CA ALA A 180 1.61 -12.42 10.32
C ALA A 180 1.06 -13.30 11.46
N ALA A 181 0.86 -12.77 12.67
CA ALA A 181 0.25 -13.53 13.76
C ALA A 181 -1.22 -13.81 13.47
N GLY A 182 -1.88 -12.91 12.74
CA GLY A 182 -3.27 -13.06 12.30
C GLY A 182 -4.28 -13.08 13.46
N GLY A 183 -5.57 -13.12 13.15
CA GLY A 183 -6.64 -13.14 14.16
C GLY A 183 -7.25 -11.77 14.47
N ALA A 184 -8.27 -11.78 15.35
CA ALA A 184 -9.13 -10.62 15.56
C ALA A 184 -8.43 -9.44 16.26
N ASN A 185 -7.45 -9.75 17.13
CA ASN A 185 -6.71 -8.77 17.94
C ASN A 185 -5.27 -8.54 17.46
N ASN A 186 -5.03 -8.80 16.18
CA ASN A 186 -3.76 -8.48 15.52
C ASN A 186 -3.97 -7.47 14.38
N ARG A 187 -4.34 -6.24 14.74
CA ARG A 187 -4.74 -5.16 13.82
C ARG A 187 -3.86 -3.93 14.01
N GLY A 188 -3.47 -3.34 12.89
CA GLY A 188 -2.60 -2.17 12.88
C GLY A 188 -2.88 -1.23 11.71
N ILE A 189 -2.20 -0.10 11.75
CA ILE A 189 -2.22 0.89 10.68
C ILE A 189 -0.87 0.94 9.96
N GLU A 190 -0.91 1.26 8.69
CA GLU A 190 0.24 1.43 7.80
C GLU A 190 0.06 2.71 6.98
N CYS A 191 1.09 3.18 6.26
CA CYS A 191 0.93 4.32 5.35
C CYS A 191 -0.28 4.15 4.40
N SER A 192 -0.47 2.95 3.86
CA SER A 192 -1.56 2.66 2.93
C SER A 192 -2.94 2.48 3.60
N SER A 193 -3.01 2.58 4.93
CA SER A 193 -4.28 2.74 5.66
C SER A 193 -4.98 4.02 5.22
N CYS A 194 -4.22 5.10 5.04
CA CYS A 194 -4.73 6.40 4.64
C CYS A 194 -4.47 6.72 3.17
N HIS A 195 -3.39 6.21 2.59
CA HIS A 195 -3.00 6.47 1.20
C HIS A 195 -3.34 5.29 0.27
N ASP A 196 -3.84 5.55 -0.92
CA ASP A 196 -3.95 4.55 -1.98
C ASP A 196 -2.81 4.70 -2.99
N PRO A 197 -1.89 3.73 -3.10
CA PRO A 197 -0.79 3.82 -4.06
C PRO A 197 -1.27 3.81 -5.52
N HIS A 198 -2.46 3.27 -5.81
CA HIS A 198 -3.06 3.30 -7.15
C HIS A 198 -3.78 4.63 -7.44
N GLY A 199 -4.02 5.41 -6.39
CA GLY A 199 -4.53 6.76 -6.45
C GLY A 199 -5.99 6.89 -6.04
N THR A 200 -6.37 8.12 -5.74
CA THR A 200 -7.73 8.52 -5.37
C THR A 200 -8.03 9.90 -5.97
N THR A 201 -9.27 10.34 -5.89
CA THR A 201 -9.65 11.72 -6.25
C THR A 201 -9.24 12.75 -5.21
N ASN A 202 -8.73 12.33 -4.04
CA ASN A 202 -8.28 13.25 -2.99
C ASN A 202 -6.80 13.60 -3.17
N PRO A 203 -6.36 14.80 -2.76
CA PRO A 203 -4.95 15.15 -2.72
C PRO A 203 -4.11 14.13 -1.95
N ASN A 204 -2.85 13.96 -2.35
CA ASN A 204 -1.90 13.02 -1.74
C ASN A 204 -2.41 11.57 -1.69
N TYR A 205 -3.35 11.21 -2.58
CA TYR A 205 -3.94 9.87 -2.66
C TYR A 205 -4.66 9.42 -1.39
N LEU A 206 -5.22 10.36 -0.63
CA LEU A 206 -5.93 10.01 0.60
C LEU A 206 -7.22 9.23 0.31
N ARG A 207 -7.54 8.23 1.12
CA ARG A 207 -8.77 7.44 0.99
C ARG A 207 -10.03 8.21 1.42
N ASP A 208 -9.88 9.30 2.17
CA ASP A 208 -10.96 10.21 2.53
C ASP A 208 -10.46 11.67 2.56
N SER A 209 -11.38 12.62 2.63
CA SER A 209 -11.05 14.05 2.62
C SER A 209 -10.37 14.51 3.92
N THR A 210 -9.57 15.57 3.84
CA THR A 210 -9.08 16.30 5.03
C THR A 210 -10.09 17.35 5.53
N SER A 211 -11.12 17.65 4.75
CA SER A 211 -12.15 18.62 5.13
C SER A 211 -12.86 18.19 6.41
N GLY A 212 -12.96 19.10 7.39
CA GLY A 212 -13.55 18.80 8.69
C GLY A 212 -12.86 17.66 9.46
N SER A 213 -11.60 17.35 9.14
CA SER A 213 -10.85 16.22 9.67
C SER A 213 -11.47 14.84 9.35
N ALA A 214 -12.21 14.72 8.24
CA ALA A 214 -12.92 13.49 7.90
C ALA A 214 -12.02 12.25 7.90
N ILE A 215 -10.79 12.36 7.36
CA ILE A 215 -9.81 11.27 7.40
C ILE A 215 -9.49 10.81 8.84
N CYS A 216 -9.32 11.74 9.78
CA CYS A 216 -9.01 11.43 11.18
C CYS A 216 -10.22 10.79 11.90
N LEU A 217 -11.42 11.26 11.56
CA LEU A 217 -12.69 10.78 12.13
C LEU A 217 -13.06 9.37 11.65
N ASN A 218 -12.34 8.81 10.68
CA ASN A 218 -12.45 7.38 10.38
C ASN A 218 -11.90 6.50 11.51
N CYS A 219 -11.00 7.02 12.35
CA CYS A 219 -10.34 6.27 13.42
C CYS A 219 -10.67 6.79 14.81
N HIS A 220 -10.80 8.11 14.99
CA HIS A 220 -10.98 8.74 16.30
C HIS A 220 -12.39 9.27 16.46
N THR A 221 -13.00 8.97 17.60
CA THR A 221 -14.22 9.64 18.05
C THR A 221 -13.82 10.90 18.82
N LYS A 222 -14.57 11.99 18.61
CA LYS A 222 -14.43 13.21 19.44
C LYS A 222 -14.93 12.98 20.85
#